data_AF-A0A3L7SYK3-F1
#
_entry.id   AF-A0A3L7SYK3-F1
#
_cell.length_a   1.000
_cell.length_b   1.000
_cell.length_c   1.000
_cell.angle_alpha   90.00
_cell.angle_beta   90.00
_cell.angle_gamma   90.00
#
_symmetry.space_group_name_H-M   'P 1'
#
loop_
_entity.id
_entity.type
_entity.pdbx_description
1 polymer ?
#
loop_
_entity_poly.entity_id
_entity_poly.type
_entity_poly.pdbx_seq_one_letter_code
_entity_poly.pdbx_strand_id
1 'polypeptide(L)'
;MAARPYHSSEPSIRDHQEWLGYVQPNGLVVSSQVLFDQQVIIDHSKLADLQRDFINALEVPPGDEVEPQFGRFLSLTSDGTPHGFATNFLGWHPDQIDWNTLERNTLLPCASVHIPELDATLTPTAALRFAKVTDPTRPYQLLAEELAPNTDLDETYQASHLWETTPSTRFERMLTETGVSLGVLSNGHQLRLFYAPRGETAGHITFDVQHMTGTAGRLIVGGLHALLSAFRLTNAPTKALLTGLCETSRKYQSTVSAALAEQVLEALYEFVRGFQSANDQTHGELLRAHLAGDDDDKQHIYRGLLRTLMRSVFLLFAEDRDLLPAGDLYYRNYSLHGLFERLREDDGRHRDTMDSRYGAWAQLLALFRLIHQGSAHPLLSLPARHGYLFDPDAFPFLEGRTLSSAKPPLVSDGCVYRVLEKLLLLKGERLSYRTLDVEQIGSVYETMMGFRMTVAEGASIAIKAKKKGGAPIGLDLEAVLAVTGDARAKYI
;
A
#
# COMPACT_ATOMS: atom_id res chain seq x y z
N MET A 1 -6.31 -17.13 -21.69
CA MET A 1 -5.38 -16.19 -22.37
C MET A 1 -4.33 -15.83 -21.32
N ALA A 2 -3.12 -16.38 -21.46
CA ALA A 2 -2.07 -16.25 -20.43
C ALA A 2 -1.63 -14.78 -20.32
N ALA A 3 -1.67 -14.24 -19.10
CA ALA A 3 -1.22 -12.89 -18.80
C ALA A 3 0.28 -12.78 -19.12
N ARG A 4 0.65 -11.73 -19.85
CA ARG A 4 2.05 -11.40 -20.12
C ARG A 4 2.73 -10.98 -18.80
N PRO A 5 4.01 -11.33 -18.59
CA PRO A 5 4.74 -10.91 -17.39
C PRO A 5 4.93 -9.38 -17.39
N TYR A 6 4.55 -8.74 -16.27
CA TYR A 6 4.49 -7.29 -16.13
C TYR A 6 5.80 -6.67 -15.63
N HIS A 7 6.09 -5.47 -16.14
CA HIS A 7 7.14 -4.60 -15.64
C HIS A 7 6.50 -3.34 -15.04
N SER A 8 6.99 -2.87 -13.89
CA SER A 8 6.68 -1.55 -13.29
C SER A 8 7.05 -0.34 -14.17
N SER A 9 7.49 -0.60 -15.41
CA SER A 9 7.85 0.37 -16.44
C SER A 9 6.77 0.59 -17.50
N GLU A 10 5.62 -0.08 -17.42
CA GLU A 10 4.51 0.17 -18.35
C GLU A 10 4.02 1.63 -18.21
N PRO A 11 3.92 2.42 -19.31
CA PRO A 11 3.57 3.84 -19.22
C PRO A 11 2.25 4.11 -18.50
N SER A 12 1.25 3.24 -18.68
CA SER A 12 -0.09 3.41 -18.11
C SER A 12 -0.16 3.22 -16.58
N ILE A 13 0.62 2.30 -16.01
CA ILE A 13 0.69 2.18 -14.55
C ILE A 13 1.42 3.38 -13.93
N ARG A 14 2.42 3.93 -14.63
CA ARG A 14 3.14 5.14 -14.21
C ARG A 14 2.23 6.35 -14.18
N ASP A 15 1.40 6.54 -15.21
CA ASP A 15 0.40 7.61 -15.23
C ASP A 15 -0.49 7.53 -13.98
N HIS A 16 -0.96 6.32 -13.63
CA HIS A 16 -1.76 6.11 -12.44
C HIS A 16 -1.03 6.38 -11.13
N GLN A 17 0.23 5.98 -11.01
CA GLN A 17 1.05 6.31 -9.86
C GLN A 17 1.32 7.81 -9.74
N GLU A 18 1.48 8.50 -10.86
CA GLU A 18 1.79 9.92 -10.93
C GLU A 18 0.60 10.77 -10.44
N TRP A 19 -0.58 10.62 -11.04
CA TRP A 19 -1.74 11.42 -10.61
C TRP A 19 -2.20 11.05 -9.19
N LEU A 20 -2.14 9.76 -8.80
CA LEU A 20 -2.44 9.34 -7.42
C LEU A 20 -1.43 9.93 -6.41
N GLY A 21 -0.19 10.19 -6.83
CA GLY A 21 0.82 10.84 -6.01
C GLY A 21 0.64 12.35 -5.89
N TYR A 22 -0.05 12.99 -6.84
CA TYR A 22 -0.35 14.43 -6.81
C TYR A 22 -1.61 14.77 -6.00
N VAL A 23 -2.60 13.87 -5.99
CA VAL A 23 -3.75 13.99 -5.09
C VAL A 23 -3.32 13.67 -3.66
N GLN A 24 -4.08 14.08 -2.64
CA GLN A 24 -3.79 13.75 -1.24
C GLN A 24 -4.62 12.51 -0.83
N PRO A 25 -4.15 11.27 -1.06
CA PRO A 25 -4.85 10.07 -0.61
C PRO A 25 -4.63 9.86 0.90
N ASN A 26 -5.68 9.46 1.59
CA ASN A 26 -5.61 8.93 2.95
C ASN A 26 -6.41 7.63 3.00
N GLY A 27 -5.77 6.53 3.39
CA GLY A 27 -6.32 5.19 3.23
C GLY A 27 -6.43 4.74 1.76
N LEU A 28 -6.91 3.51 1.54
CA LEU A 28 -7.04 2.95 0.19
C LEU A 28 -8.43 3.19 -0.40
N VAL A 29 -8.47 3.94 -1.51
CA VAL A 29 -9.64 4.04 -2.39
C VAL A 29 -9.45 3.14 -3.61
N VAL A 30 -8.43 3.40 -4.42
CA VAL A 30 -8.05 2.58 -5.59
C VAL A 30 -6.54 2.40 -5.65
N SER A 31 -6.09 1.27 -6.20
CA SER A 31 -4.66 1.02 -6.45
C SER A 31 -4.33 1.16 -7.94
N SER A 32 -3.15 1.71 -8.25
CA SER A 32 -2.67 1.87 -9.62
C SER A 32 -2.60 0.54 -10.38
N GLN A 33 -2.24 -0.56 -9.70
CA GLN A 33 -2.23 -1.89 -10.28
C GLN A 33 -3.63 -2.35 -10.71
N VAL A 34 -4.64 -2.18 -9.85
CA VAL A 34 -6.01 -2.60 -10.19
C VAL A 34 -6.59 -1.73 -11.31
N LEU A 35 -6.29 -0.42 -11.32
CA LEU A 35 -6.68 0.44 -12.44
C LEU A 35 -6.11 -0.08 -13.77
N PHE A 36 -4.82 -0.43 -13.78
CA PHE A 36 -4.17 -1.01 -14.94
C PHE A 36 -4.74 -2.39 -15.33
N ASP A 37 -4.92 -3.30 -14.38
CA ASP A 37 -5.46 -4.65 -14.62
C ASP A 37 -6.89 -4.62 -15.17
N GLN A 38 -7.68 -3.63 -14.76
CA GLN A 38 -9.04 -3.40 -15.26
C GLN A 38 -9.07 -2.50 -16.51
N GLN A 39 -7.92 -2.26 -17.14
CA GLN A 39 -7.76 -1.51 -18.38
C GLN A 39 -8.35 -0.09 -18.28
N VAL A 40 -8.20 0.55 -17.13
CA VAL A 40 -8.42 1.99 -16.99
C VAL A 40 -7.25 2.68 -17.67
N ILE A 41 -7.53 3.47 -18.71
CA ILE A 41 -6.49 4.13 -19.50
C ILE A 41 -6.76 5.63 -19.48
N ILE A 42 -5.74 6.42 -19.18
CA ILE A 42 -5.76 7.87 -19.35
C ILE A 42 -5.23 8.17 -20.74
N ASP A 43 -6.12 8.61 -21.63
CA ASP A 43 -5.77 8.91 -23.03
C ASP A 43 -5.07 10.28 -23.12
N HIS A 44 -3.73 10.26 -23.20
CA HIS A 44 -2.89 11.45 -23.32
C HIS A 44 -3.27 12.36 -24.49
N SER A 45 -3.81 11.80 -25.57
CA SER A 45 -4.22 12.60 -26.74
C SER A 45 -5.41 13.51 -26.45
N LYS A 46 -6.23 13.17 -25.45
CA LYS A 46 -7.44 13.90 -25.05
C LYS A 46 -7.26 14.74 -23.80
N LEU A 47 -6.15 14.59 -23.07
CA LEU A 47 -5.95 15.27 -21.79
C LEU A 47 -6.00 16.79 -21.88
N ALA A 48 -5.51 17.38 -22.97
CA ALA A 48 -5.53 18.83 -23.15
C ALA A 48 -6.96 19.36 -23.36
N ASP A 49 -7.77 18.65 -24.15
CA ASP A 49 -9.17 19.00 -24.36
C ASP A 49 -10.00 18.75 -23.10
N LEU A 50 -9.76 17.61 -22.41
CA LEU A 50 -10.42 17.29 -21.15
C LEU A 50 -10.12 18.33 -20.06
N GLN A 51 -8.88 18.81 -19.95
CA GLN A 51 -8.55 19.88 -19.00
C GLN A 51 -9.23 21.20 -19.38
N ARG A 52 -9.35 21.51 -20.68
CA ARG A 52 -10.08 22.70 -21.15
C ARG A 52 -11.57 22.60 -20.79
N ASP A 53 -12.18 21.45 -21.03
CA ASP A 53 -13.58 21.18 -20.70
C ASP A 53 -13.81 21.25 -19.18
N PHE A 54 -12.86 20.75 -18.39
CA PHE A 54 -12.86 20.91 -16.94
C PHE A 54 -12.85 22.38 -16.53
N ILE A 55 -11.92 23.19 -17.06
CA ILE A 55 -11.82 24.62 -16.77
C ILE A 55 -13.11 25.36 -17.16
N ASN A 56 -13.72 25.01 -18.30
CA ASN A 56 -14.99 25.59 -18.74
C ASN A 56 -16.18 25.20 -17.85
N ALA A 57 -16.08 24.10 -17.11
CA ALA A 57 -17.09 23.65 -16.16
C ALA A 57 -16.93 24.23 -14.75
N LEU A 58 -15.84 24.97 -14.49
CA LEU A 58 -15.64 25.70 -13.23
C LEU A 58 -16.49 26.98 -13.21
N GLU A 59 -16.90 27.39 -12.01
CA GLU A 59 -17.54 28.68 -11.81
C GLU A 59 -16.50 29.70 -11.33
N VAL A 60 -16.56 30.90 -11.90
CA VAL A 60 -15.81 32.07 -11.41
C VAL A 60 -16.82 32.99 -10.76
N PRO A 61 -16.90 33.05 -9.41
CA PRO A 61 -17.83 33.93 -8.73
C PRO A 61 -17.49 35.40 -9.03
N PRO A 62 -18.49 36.30 -9.06
CA PRO A 62 -18.28 37.70 -9.41
C PRO A 62 -17.42 38.44 -8.36
N GLY A 63 -16.25 38.92 -8.78
CA GLY A 63 -15.29 39.69 -7.98
C GLY A 63 -13.88 39.57 -8.54
N ASP A 64 -13.10 40.65 -8.56
CA ASP A 64 -11.82 40.74 -9.28
C ASP A 64 -10.68 39.85 -8.71
N GLU A 65 -10.88 39.18 -7.57
CA GLU A 65 -9.84 38.40 -6.86
C GLU A 65 -10.26 36.99 -6.40
N VAL A 66 -11.31 36.39 -6.97
CA VAL A 66 -11.74 35.04 -6.55
C VAL A 66 -11.19 33.96 -7.47
N GLU A 67 -10.57 32.94 -6.86
CA GLU A 67 -10.04 31.78 -7.58
C GLU A 67 -11.15 30.93 -8.22
N PRO A 68 -10.86 30.22 -9.33
CA PRO A 68 -11.81 29.27 -9.90
C PRO A 68 -12.19 28.21 -8.87
N GLN A 69 -13.49 27.93 -8.77
CA GLN A 69 -14.02 26.87 -7.92
C GLN A 69 -14.79 25.86 -8.79
N PHE A 70 -14.87 24.61 -8.36
CA PHE A 70 -15.92 23.72 -8.80
C PHE A 70 -17.23 24.50 -8.71
N GLY A 71 -17.95 24.60 -9.84
CA GLY A 71 -19.32 25.08 -9.79
C GLY A 71 -20.15 24.21 -8.87
N ARG A 72 -21.41 24.60 -8.62
CA ARG A 72 -22.30 23.77 -7.79
C ARG A 72 -22.23 22.31 -8.27
N PHE A 73 -21.71 21.43 -7.42
CA PHE A 73 -21.37 20.05 -7.82
C PHE A 73 -22.63 19.37 -8.37
N LEU A 74 -23.75 19.70 -7.74
CA LEU A 74 -25.09 19.34 -8.15
C LEU A 74 -25.98 20.60 -8.09
N SER A 75 -26.48 21.05 -9.24
CA SER A 75 -27.40 22.19 -9.33
C SER A 75 -28.67 21.86 -10.12
N LEU A 76 -29.66 22.74 -10.01
CA LEU A 76 -30.86 22.74 -10.83
C LEU A 76 -30.94 24.11 -11.50
N THR A 77 -31.24 24.12 -12.79
CA THR A 77 -31.60 25.36 -13.49
C THR A 77 -32.98 25.84 -13.03
N SER A 78 -33.36 27.06 -13.41
CA SER A 78 -34.64 27.67 -13.02
C SER A 78 -35.88 26.90 -13.47
N ASP A 79 -35.75 26.05 -14.50
CA ASP A 79 -36.82 25.16 -14.97
C ASP A 79 -36.83 23.78 -14.28
N GLY A 80 -35.91 23.56 -13.32
CA GLY A 80 -35.78 22.31 -12.58
C GLY A 80 -34.92 21.24 -13.27
N THR A 81 -34.29 21.56 -14.40
CA THR A 81 -33.38 20.63 -15.10
C THR A 81 -32.07 20.49 -14.31
N PRO A 82 -31.65 19.26 -13.96
CA PRO A 82 -30.36 19.03 -13.32
C PRO A 82 -29.18 19.52 -14.15
N HIS A 83 -28.29 20.25 -13.50
CA HIS A 83 -27.13 20.93 -14.05
C HIS A 83 -25.98 20.83 -13.04
N GLY A 84 -24.82 21.37 -13.37
CA GLY A 84 -23.66 21.44 -12.47
C GLY A 84 -22.54 20.50 -12.89
N PHE A 85 -21.52 20.42 -12.05
CA PHE A 85 -20.28 19.74 -12.41
C PHE A 85 -20.48 18.24 -12.72
N ALA A 86 -21.32 17.54 -11.92
CA ALA A 86 -21.56 16.11 -12.09
C ALA A 86 -22.27 15.76 -13.41
N THR A 87 -23.19 16.60 -13.88
CA THR A 87 -23.92 16.36 -15.14
C THR A 87 -23.16 16.88 -16.34
N ASN A 88 -22.58 18.09 -16.26
CA ASN A 88 -21.93 18.74 -17.40
C ASN A 88 -20.55 18.18 -17.73
N PHE A 89 -19.72 17.92 -16.71
CA PHE A 89 -18.34 17.44 -16.91
C PHE A 89 -18.23 15.93 -16.74
N LEU A 90 -18.84 15.36 -15.70
CA LEU A 90 -18.76 13.91 -15.44
C LEU A 90 -19.82 13.11 -16.22
N GLY A 91 -20.81 13.78 -16.84
CA GLY A 91 -21.82 13.16 -17.68
C GLY A 91 -22.86 12.34 -16.92
N TRP A 92 -23.04 12.55 -15.62
CA TRP A 92 -24.01 11.80 -14.81
C TRP A 92 -25.42 12.01 -15.34
N HIS A 93 -26.22 10.94 -15.39
CA HIS A 93 -27.56 11.03 -15.92
C HIS A 93 -28.51 11.69 -14.89
N PRO A 94 -29.17 12.81 -15.22
CA PRO A 94 -30.11 13.50 -14.33
C PRO A 94 -31.15 12.59 -13.68
N ASP A 95 -31.72 11.67 -14.47
CA ASP A 95 -32.75 10.73 -14.00
C ASP A 95 -32.24 9.64 -13.05
N GLN A 96 -30.93 9.59 -12.76
CA GLN A 96 -30.37 8.68 -11.77
C GLN A 96 -30.05 9.37 -10.44
N ILE A 97 -30.19 10.70 -10.37
CA ILE A 97 -29.83 11.48 -9.20
C ILE A 97 -31.10 11.82 -8.42
N ASP A 98 -31.11 11.46 -7.15
CA ASP A 98 -32.06 11.95 -6.17
C ASP A 98 -31.51 13.11 -5.37
N TRP A 99 -32.38 14.06 -5.06
CA TRP A 99 -32.00 15.36 -4.51
C TRP A 99 -32.63 15.55 -3.13
N ASN A 100 -31.91 16.23 -2.25
CA ASN A 100 -32.41 16.74 -0.98
C ASN A 100 -32.01 18.21 -0.85
N THR A 101 -32.61 19.04 -1.71
CA THR A 101 -32.45 20.49 -1.67
C THR A 101 -33.80 21.16 -1.47
N LEU A 102 -33.79 22.48 -1.22
CA LEU A 102 -35.02 23.26 -1.09
C LEU A 102 -35.84 23.26 -2.39
N GLU A 103 -35.16 23.21 -3.53
CA GLU A 103 -35.75 23.23 -4.87
C GLU A 103 -36.30 21.85 -5.29
N ARG A 104 -35.68 20.76 -4.82
CA ARG A 104 -36.09 19.40 -5.16
C ARG A 104 -35.76 18.40 -4.05
N ASN A 105 -36.79 17.71 -3.57
CA ASN A 105 -36.66 16.67 -2.56
C ASN A 105 -37.22 15.33 -3.08
N THR A 106 -36.36 14.53 -3.72
CA THR A 106 -36.68 13.18 -4.22
C THR A 106 -35.87 12.07 -3.52
N LEU A 107 -35.07 12.44 -2.52
CA LEU A 107 -34.25 11.51 -1.76
C LEU A 107 -35.10 10.51 -0.98
N LEU A 108 -34.78 9.22 -1.11
CA LEU A 108 -35.46 8.16 -0.38
C LEU A 108 -34.98 8.12 1.08
N PRO A 109 -35.85 7.76 2.04
CA PRO A 109 -35.49 7.75 3.47
C PRO A 109 -34.28 6.87 3.82
N CYS A 110 -33.97 5.85 3.02
CA CYS A 110 -32.80 4.98 3.24
C CYS A 110 -31.45 5.69 3.08
N ALA A 111 -31.40 6.88 2.48
CA ALA A 111 -30.19 7.70 2.39
C ALA A 111 -29.98 8.61 3.61
N SER A 112 -30.95 8.70 4.53
CA SER A 112 -30.86 9.43 5.78
C SER A 112 -30.70 8.47 6.95
N VAL A 113 -29.88 8.84 7.92
CA VAL A 113 -29.72 8.05 9.16
C VAL A 113 -29.70 8.97 10.37
N HIS A 114 -30.47 8.59 11.39
CA HIS A 114 -30.43 9.23 12.70
C HIS A 114 -29.51 8.44 13.61
N ILE A 115 -28.59 9.12 14.29
CA ILE A 115 -27.65 8.56 15.26
C ILE A 115 -28.10 9.04 16.64
N PRO A 116 -28.87 8.24 17.40
CA PRO A 116 -29.45 8.66 18.68
C PRO A 116 -28.40 9.06 19.71
N GLU A 117 -27.25 8.37 19.73
CA GLU A 117 -26.18 8.64 20.70
C GLU A 117 -25.54 10.01 20.51
N LEU A 118 -25.62 10.56 19.29
CA LEU A 118 -25.05 11.85 18.93
C LEU A 118 -26.14 12.92 18.75
N ASP A 119 -27.42 12.57 18.93
CA ASP A 119 -28.58 13.43 18.63
C ASP A 119 -28.42 14.14 17.27
N ALA A 120 -28.01 13.39 16.26
CA ALA A 120 -27.65 13.93 14.95
C ALA A 120 -28.32 13.13 13.83
N THR A 121 -28.87 13.83 12.84
CA THR A 121 -29.40 13.22 11.62
C THR A 121 -28.49 13.56 10.45
N LEU A 122 -27.95 12.53 9.80
CA LEU A 122 -27.09 12.65 8.64
C LEU A 122 -27.92 12.44 7.39
N THR A 123 -27.91 13.42 6.48
CA THR A 123 -28.59 13.33 5.19
C THR A 123 -27.73 14.01 4.13
N PRO A 124 -27.48 13.36 2.99
CA PRO A 124 -26.68 13.94 1.91
C PRO A 124 -27.48 15.00 1.15
N THR A 125 -26.78 15.82 0.37
CA THR A 125 -27.39 16.78 -0.57
C THR A 125 -28.05 16.03 -1.73
N ALA A 126 -27.47 14.91 -2.15
CA ALA A 126 -28.00 14.07 -3.22
C ALA A 126 -27.48 12.63 -3.14
N ALA A 127 -28.06 11.75 -3.94
CA ALA A 127 -27.61 10.38 -4.09
C ALA A 127 -27.78 9.88 -5.53
N LEU A 128 -26.77 9.18 -6.03
CA LEU A 128 -26.78 8.55 -7.35
C LEU A 128 -27.30 7.10 -7.21
N ARG A 129 -28.33 6.76 -7.97
CA ARG A 129 -28.89 5.41 -8.06
C ARG A 129 -28.03 4.47 -8.88
N PHE A 130 -28.13 3.18 -8.61
CA PHE A 130 -27.65 2.15 -9.54
C PHE A 130 -28.41 2.25 -10.88
N ALA A 131 -27.69 2.04 -11.99
CA ALA A 131 -28.32 1.97 -13.31
C ALA A 131 -29.36 0.85 -13.41
N LYS A 132 -29.13 -0.25 -12.68
CA LYS A 132 -30.09 -1.34 -12.48
C LYS A 132 -30.21 -1.63 -10.99
N VAL A 133 -31.30 -1.16 -10.38
CA VAL A 133 -31.60 -1.44 -8.97
C VAL A 133 -32.01 -2.90 -8.81
N THR A 134 -31.15 -3.69 -8.17
CA THR A 134 -31.44 -5.09 -7.82
C THR A 134 -32.09 -5.24 -6.45
N ASP A 135 -31.78 -4.34 -5.52
CA ASP A 135 -32.36 -4.27 -4.18
C ASP A 135 -33.02 -2.91 -3.97
N PRO A 136 -34.37 -2.84 -3.97
CA PRO A 136 -35.10 -1.58 -3.76
C PRO A 136 -34.81 -0.91 -2.41
N THR A 137 -34.31 -1.65 -1.41
CA THR A 137 -33.95 -1.11 -0.10
C THR A 137 -32.58 -0.42 -0.10
N ARG A 138 -31.75 -0.69 -1.13
CA ARG A 138 -30.43 -0.10 -1.34
C ARG A 138 -30.27 0.38 -2.79
N PRO A 139 -31.05 1.39 -3.19
CA PRO A 139 -31.08 1.84 -4.58
C PRO A 139 -29.86 2.70 -4.96
N TYR A 140 -29.09 3.18 -3.98
CA TYR A 140 -28.01 4.13 -4.16
C TYR A 140 -26.64 3.46 -4.21
N GLN A 141 -25.82 3.91 -5.16
CA GLN A 141 -24.43 3.47 -5.32
C GLN A 141 -23.43 4.48 -4.76
N LEU A 142 -23.80 5.76 -4.69
CA LEU A 142 -22.92 6.85 -4.28
C LEU A 142 -23.76 7.96 -3.64
N LEU A 143 -23.30 8.50 -2.50
CA LEU A 143 -23.88 9.70 -1.88
C LEU A 143 -23.06 10.94 -2.23
N ALA A 144 -23.70 12.10 -2.36
CA ALA A 144 -23.03 13.35 -2.62
C ALA A 144 -23.45 14.40 -1.59
N GLU A 145 -22.47 15.04 -0.96
CA GLU A 145 -22.68 16.15 -0.03
C GLU A 145 -21.93 17.38 -0.52
N GLU A 146 -22.64 18.51 -0.53
CA GLU A 146 -22.14 19.80 -0.98
C GLU A 146 -22.21 20.77 0.19
N LEU A 147 -21.05 21.28 0.60
CA LEU A 147 -20.87 22.23 1.68
C LEU A 147 -20.81 23.66 1.13
N ALA A 148 -20.91 24.64 2.02
CA ALA A 148 -20.70 26.03 1.65
C ALA A 148 -19.27 26.21 1.09
N PRO A 149 -19.08 27.09 0.07
CA PRO A 149 -17.76 27.40 -0.45
C PRO A 149 -16.79 27.80 0.66
N ASN A 150 -15.53 27.35 0.56
CA ASN A 150 -14.45 27.61 1.52
C ASN A 150 -14.61 26.93 2.90
N THR A 151 -15.59 26.05 3.08
CA THR A 151 -15.65 25.22 4.30
C THR A 151 -14.46 24.27 4.30
N ASP A 152 -13.59 24.36 5.31
CA ASP A 152 -12.49 23.40 5.47
C ASP A 152 -13.06 22.01 5.77
N LEU A 153 -12.62 21.01 4.99
CA LEU A 153 -13.14 19.64 5.08
C LEU A 153 -12.64 18.91 6.34
N ASP A 154 -11.59 19.40 6.98
CA ASP A 154 -10.87 18.78 8.09
C ASP A 154 -10.83 19.67 9.35
N GLU A 155 -11.43 20.86 9.31
CA GLU A 155 -11.61 21.71 10.50
C GLU A 155 -12.73 21.17 11.40
N THR A 156 -12.48 21.18 12.71
CA THR A 156 -13.44 20.73 13.72
C THR A 156 -14.55 21.74 13.92
N TYR A 157 -15.80 21.26 13.94
CA TYR A 157 -16.98 22.07 14.23
C TYR A 157 -17.99 21.28 15.06
N GLN A 158 -18.92 22.02 15.68
CA GLN A 158 -20.01 21.44 16.46
C GLN A 158 -21.16 21.00 15.53
N ALA A 159 -21.24 19.70 15.23
CA ALA A 159 -22.28 19.13 14.36
C ALA A 159 -23.62 18.93 15.08
N SER A 160 -23.60 18.68 16.39
CA SER A 160 -24.78 18.65 17.27
C SER A 160 -24.37 19.01 18.70
N HIS A 161 -25.32 19.08 19.65
CA HIS A 161 -24.98 19.33 21.06
C HIS A 161 -24.05 18.26 21.68
N LEU A 162 -24.01 17.04 21.12
CA LEU A 162 -23.20 15.91 21.62
C LEU A 162 -22.03 15.55 20.70
N TRP A 163 -21.86 16.24 19.57
CA TRP A 163 -20.94 15.79 18.54
C TRP A 163 -20.11 16.93 17.96
N GLU A 164 -18.83 16.91 18.31
CA GLU A 164 -17.78 17.69 17.68
C GLU A 164 -17.02 16.79 16.70
N THR A 165 -16.88 17.24 15.45
CA THR A 165 -16.30 16.43 14.38
C THR A 165 -15.83 17.31 13.21
N THR A 166 -15.25 16.71 12.18
CA THR A 166 -14.91 17.38 10.92
C THR A 166 -15.95 17.02 9.85
N PRO A 167 -16.15 17.85 8.81
CA PRO A 167 -17.07 17.50 7.73
C PRO A 167 -16.75 16.17 7.06
N SER A 168 -15.46 15.85 6.92
CA SER A 168 -15.00 14.56 6.38
C SER A 168 -15.38 13.38 7.27
N THR A 169 -15.14 13.47 8.58
CA THR A 169 -15.48 12.41 9.53
C THR A 169 -17.00 12.22 9.63
N ARG A 170 -17.76 13.31 9.58
CA ARG A 170 -19.22 13.26 9.54
C ARG A 170 -19.72 12.54 8.29
N PHE A 171 -19.17 12.87 7.13
CA PHE A 171 -19.58 12.26 5.87
C PHE A 171 -19.17 10.79 5.78
N GLU A 172 -17.97 10.44 6.23
CA GLU A 172 -17.54 9.03 6.36
C GLU A 172 -18.51 8.23 7.25
N ARG A 173 -18.95 8.82 8.38
CA ARG A 173 -19.93 8.19 9.25
C ARG A 173 -21.27 7.99 8.55
N MET A 174 -21.73 8.98 7.77
CA MET A 174 -22.94 8.86 6.94
C MET A 174 -22.87 7.68 5.97
N LEU A 175 -21.76 7.54 5.25
CA LEU A 175 -21.54 6.41 4.31
C LEU A 175 -21.60 5.06 5.03
N THR A 176 -20.92 4.96 6.18
CA THR A 176 -20.85 3.73 6.97
C THR A 176 -22.21 3.30 7.52
N GLU A 177 -22.98 4.26 8.06
CA GLU A 177 -24.27 3.98 8.71
C GLU A 177 -25.40 3.75 7.70
N THR A 178 -25.41 4.46 6.57
CA THR A 178 -26.36 4.21 5.46
C THR A 178 -26.03 2.93 4.70
N GLY A 179 -24.78 2.44 4.77
CA GLY A 179 -24.32 1.27 4.05
C GLY A 179 -24.00 1.51 2.58
N VAL A 180 -23.95 2.78 2.15
CA VAL A 180 -23.50 3.18 0.81
C VAL A 180 -22.00 3.49 0.89
N SER A 181 -21.16 2.61 0.34
CA SER A 181 -19.71 2.67 0.55
C SER A 181 -18.98 3.78 -0.20
N LEU A 182 -19.59 4.40 -1.22
CA LEU A 182 -18.96 5.46 -2.00
C LEU A 182 -19.62 6.80 -1.71
N GLY A 183 -18.81 7.85 -1.62
CA GLY A 183 -19.32 9.19 -1.45
C GLY A 183 -18.45 10.25 -2.11
N VAL A 184 -19.05 11.39 -2.46
CA VAL A 184 -18.32 12.57 -2.91
C VAL A 184 -18.71 13.75 -2.02
N LEU A 185 -17.70 14.44 -1.48
CA LEU A 185 -17.86 15.64 -0.68
C LEU A 185 -17.24 16.82 -1.43
N SER A 186 -17.96 17.92 -1.58
CA SER A 186 -17.44 19.14 -2.23
C SER A 186 -17.62 20.38 -1.36
N ASN A 187 -16.62 21.26 -1.34
CA ASN A 187 -16.68 22.59 -0.72
C ASN A 187 -16.42 23.71 -1.77
N GLY A 188 -16.63 23.42 -3.05
CA GLY A 188 -16.30 24.32 -4.15
C GLY A 188 -14.83 24.33 -4.55
N HIS A 189 -13.84 24.19 -3.66
CA HIS A 189 -12.42 24.21 -4.05
C HIS A 189 -11.80 22.82 -4.11
N GLN A 190 -12.37 21.90 -3.34
CA GLN A 190 -11.95 20.53 -3.21
C GLN A 190 -13.13 19.61 -3.48
N LEU A 191 -12.82 18.51 -4.17
CA LEU A 191 -13.72 17.40 -4.38
C LEU A 191 -13.08 16.15 -3.81
N ARG A 192 -13.68 15.59 -2.76
CA ARG A 192 -13.14 14.46 -2.03
C ARG A 192 -13.97 13.22 -2.31
N LEU A 193 -13.36 12.23 -2.96
CA LEU A 193 -13.96 10.92 -3.22
C LEU A 193 -13.65 9.98 -2.06
N PHE A 194 -14.69 9.47 -1.39
CA PHE A 194 -14.61 8.53 -0.29
C PHE A 194 -14.92 7.10 -0.72
N TYR A 195 -14.24 6.14 -0.09
CA TYR A 195 -14.62 4.74 -0.04
C TYR A 195 -14.59 4.23 1.41
N ALA A 196 -15.77 4.09 2.00
CA ALA A 196 -16.00 3.72 3.41
C ALA A 196 -16.98 2.53 3.52
N PRO A 197 -16.55 1.30 3.21
CA PRO A 197 -17.39 0.12 3.43
C PRO A 197 -17.54 -0.18 4.93
N ARG A 198 -18.74 -0.63 5.31
CA ARG A 198 -19.07 -0.89 6.73
C ARG A 198 -18.18 -2.00 7.31
N GLY A 199 -17.50 -1.68 8.42
CA GLY A 199 -16.64 -2.63 9.13
C GLY A 199 -15.19 -2.69 8.63
N GLU A 200 -14.79 -1.82 7.70
CA GLU A 200 -13.42 -1.67 7.22
C GLU A 200 -12.95 -0.21 7.37
N THR A 201 -11.64 0.03 7.36
CA THR A 201 -11.06 1.38 7.43
C THR A 201 -11.41 2.17 6.18
N ALA A 202 -11.98 3.37 6.32
CA ALA A 202 -12.29 4.24 5.19
C ALA A 202 -11.03 4.78 4.51
N GLY A 203 -11.17 5.21 3.25
CA GLY A 203 -10.16 5.98 2.55
C GLY A 203 -10.78 7.07 1.70
N HIS A 204 -10.01 8.10 1.36
CA HIS A 204 -10.44 9.17 0.47
C HIS A 204 -9.31 9.70 -0.42
N ILE A 205 -9.69 10.29 -1.55
CA ILE A 205 -8.82 11.01 -2.48
C ILE A 205 -9.35 12.44 -2.62
N THR A 206 -8.50 13.44 -2.37
CA THR A 206 -8.86 14.86 -2.53
C THR A 206 -8.34 15.42 -3.85
N PHE A 207 -9.25 15.90 -4.68
CA PHE A 207 -8.97 16.65 -5.90
C PHE A 207 -9.13 18.14 -5.64
N ASP A 208 -8.07 18.92 -5.88
CA ASP A 208 -8.03 20.35 -5.62
C ASP A 208 -8.01 21.14 -6.94
N VAL A 209 -8.87 22.15 -7.06
CA VAL A 209 -8.98 22.95 -8.30
C VAL A 209 -7.65 23.63 -8.65
N GLN A 210 -6.88 24.12 -7.67
CA GLN A 210 -5.59 24.76 -7.93
C GLN A 210 -4.61 23.78 -8.57
N HIS A 211 -4.55 22.54 -8.07
CA HIS A 211 -3.69 21.51 -8.64
C HIS A 211 -4.15 21.08 -10.04
N MET A 212 -5.47 21.00 -10.26
CA MET A 212 -6.06 20.58 -11.53
C MET A 212 -5.95 21.63 -12.65
N THR A 213 -5.90 22.91 -12.28
CA THR A 213 -5.69 24.02 -13.24
C THR A 213 -4.20 24.33 -13.47
N GLY A 214 -3.32 23.84 -12.61
CA GLY A 214 -1.87 24.01 -12.71
C GLY A 214 -1.17 23.15 -13.78
N THR A 215 0.17 23.17 -13.76
CA THR A 215 1.04 22.54 -14.77
C THR A 215 0.93 21.01 -14.84
N ALA A 216 0.73 20.33 -13.71
CA ALA A 216 0.50 18.88 -13.62
C ALA A 216 -1.00 18.50 -13.72
N GLY A 217 -1.89 19.48 -13.87
CA GLY A 217 -3.33 19.31 -13.70
C GLY A 217 -4.00 18.37 -14.70
N ARG A 218 -3.44 18.21 -15.90
CA ARG A 218 -3.98 17.33 -16.95
C ARG A 218 -4.16 15.89 -16.50
N LEU A 219 -3.12 15.30 -15.90
CA LEU A 219 -3.18 13.92 -15.42
C LEU A 219 -4.14 13.77 -14.24
N ILE A 220 -4.21 14.79 -13.36
CA ILE A 220 -5.13 14.81 -12.22
C ILE A 220 -6.59 14.85 -12.71
N VAL A 221 -6.91 15.71 -13.69
CA VAL A 221 -8.22 15.78 -14.35
C VAL A 221 -8.54 14.46 -15.04
N GLY A 222 -7.56 13.86 -15.71
CA GLY A 222 -7.68 12.52 -16.30
C GLY A 222 -8.03 11.45 -15.27
N GLY A 223 -7.37 11.47 -14.10
CA GLY A 223 -7.65 10.59 -12.97
C GLY A 223 -9.07 10.78 -12.40
N LEU A 224 -9.47 12.03 -12.17
CA LEU A 224 -10.83 12.37 -11.72
C LEU A 224 -11.88 11.81 -12.69
N HIS A 225 -11.75 12.11 -13.98
CA HIS A 225 -12.70 11.66 -15.00
C HIS A 225 -12.68 10.13 -15.16
N ALA A 226 -11.51 9.50 -15.05
CA ALA A 226 -11.36 8.04 -15.11
C ALA A 226 -12.11 7.32 -13.98
N LEU A 227 -12.25 7.95 -12.81
CA LEU A 227 -12.94 7.40 -11.63
C LEU A 227 -14.42 7.79 -11.56
N LEU A 228 -14.77 9.04 -11.86
CA LEU A 228 -16.10 9.59 -11.59
C LEU A 228 -16.96 9.83 -12.84
N SER A 229 -16.48 9.55 -14.06
CA SER A 229 -17.33 9.64 -15.25
C SER A 229 -18.54 8.70 -15.16
N ALA A 230 -19.65 9.07 -15.82
CA ALA A 230 -20.83 8.23 -15.87
C ALA A 230 -20.54 6.83 -16.42
N PHE A 231 -19.63 6.70 -17.39
CA PHE A 231 -19.17 5.39 -17.86
C PHE A 231 -18.61 4.55 -16.71
N ARG A 232 -17.74 5.13 -15.86
CA ARG A 232 -17.11 4.40 -14.75
C ARG A 232 -18.09 4.02 -13.65
N LEU A 233 -19.14 4.80 -13.45
CA LEU A 233 -20.15 4.54 -12.41
C LEU A 233 -21.25 3.58 -12.89
N THR A 234 -21.57 3.54 -14.18
CA THR A 234 -22.79 2.85 -14.65
C THR A 234 -22.59 1.84 -15.78
N ASN A 235 -21.65 2.09 -16.70
CA ASN A 235 -21.57 1.36 -17.97
C ASN A 235 -20.32 0.47 -18.09
N ALA A 236 -19.32 0.64 -17.23
CA ALA A 236 -18.13 -0.18 -17.23
C ALA A 236 -18.44 -1.64 -16.84
N PRO A 237 -17.61 -2.62 -17.25
CA PRO A 237 -17.69 -3.99 -16.74
C PRO A 237 -17.65 -4.03 -15.21
N THR A 238 -18.30 -5.01 -14.57
CA THR A 238 -18.50 -5.04 -13.11
C THR A 238 -17.24 -4.80 -12.27
N LYS A 239 -16.09 -5.42 -12.63
CA LYS A 239 -14.82 -5.22 -11.92
C LYS A 239 -14.15 -3.87 -12.21
N ALA A 240 -14.52 -3.25 -13.32
CA ALA A 240 -14.04 -1.96 -13.76
C ALA A 240 -14.97 -0.82 -13.31
N LEU A 241 -16.17 -1.07 -12.78
CA LEU A 241 -16.97 -0.04 -12.12
C LEU A 241 -16.20 0.54 -10.93
N LEU A 242 -16.46 1.79 -10.52
CA LEU A 242 -15.76 2.40 -9.38
C LEU A 242 -15.86 1.52 -8.11
N THR A 243 -17.06 1.02 -7.79
CA THR A 243 -17.27 0.07 -6.68
C THR A 243 -16.38 -1.17 -6.82
N GLY A 244 -16.38 -1.78 -8.01
CA GLY A 244 -15.57 -2.96 -8.32
C GLY A 244 -14.06 -2.69 -8.25
N LEU A 245 -13.60 -1.52 -8.67
CA LEU A 245 -12.20 -1.09 -8.56
C LEU A 245 -11.78 -0.94 -7.10
N CYS A 246 -12.62 -0.31 -6.28
CA CYS A 246 -12.36 -0.13 -4.86
C CYS A 246 -12.32 -1.47 -4.12
N GLU A 247 -13.32 -2.34 -4.34
CA GLU A 247 -13.37 -3.69 -3.75
C GLU A 247 -12.17 -4.55 -4.19
N THR A 248 -11.83 -4.52 -5.48
CA THR A 248 -10.70 -5.28 -6.02
C THR A 248 -9.39 -4.74 -5.50
N SER A 249 -9.25 -3.41 -5.34
CA SER A 249 -8.08 -2.78 -4.74
C SER A 249 -7.88 -3.24 -3.30
N ARG A 250 -8.94 -3.28 -2.48
CA ARG A 250 -8.83 -3.82 -1.10
C ARG A 250 -8.46 -5.29 -1.06
N LYS A 251 -9.11 -6.13 -1.90
CA LYS A 251 -8.77 -7.55 -2.00
C LYS A 251 -7.32 -7.76 -2.44
N TYR A 252 -6.85 -6.96 -3.39
CA TYR A 252 -5.47 -6.95 -3.84
C TYR A 252 -4.53 -6.57 -2.69
N GLN A 253 -4.82 -5.48 -1.98
CA GLN A 253 -4.02 -5.00 -0.84
C GLN A 253 -3.89 -6.07 0.27
N SER A 254 -5.00 -6.72 0.64
CA SER A 254 -5.01 -7.81 1.63
C SER A 254 -4.23 -9.04 1.15
N THR A 255 -4.40 -9.43 -0.12
CA THR A 255 -3.70 -10.58 -0.71
C THR A 255 -2.20 -10.33 -0.79
N VAL A 256 -1.78 -9.13 -1.18
CA VAL A 256 -0.36 -8.75 -1.25
C VAL A 256 0.25 -8.71 0.14
N SER A 257 -0.42 -8.15 1.14
CA SER A 257 0.08 -8.12 2.52
C SER A 257 0.25 -9.54 3.10
N ALA A 258 -0.73 -10.43 2.92
CA ALA A 258 -0.63 -11.81 3.38
C ALA A 258 0.48 -12.59 2.65
N ALA A 259 0.60 -12.39 1.33
CA ALA A 259 1.65 -13.03 0.55
C ALA A 259 3.05 -12.50 0.93
N LEU A 260 3.18 -11.19 1.16
CA LEU A 260 4.43 -10.57 1.60
C LEU A 260 4.84 -11.11 2.98
N ALA A 261 3.90 -11.31 3.91
CA ALA A 261 4.21 -11.90 5.21
C ALA A 261 4.78 -13.32 5.09
N GLU A 262 4.18 -14.16 4.24
CA GLU A 262 4.69 -15.51 3.95
C GLU A 262 6.10 -15.46 3.32
N GLN A 263 6.33 -14.53 2.38
CA GLN A 263 7.63 -14.37 1.74
C GLN A 263 8.71 -13.84 2.68
N VAL A 264 8.38 -12.91 3.58
CA VAL A 264 9.31 -12.42 4.61
C VAL A 264 9.69 -13.54 5.57
N LEU A 265 8.76 -14.46 5.89
CA LEU A 265 9.05 -15.66 6.66
C LEU A 265 9.98 -16.63 5.90
N GLU A 266 9.74 -16.85 4.61
CA GLU A 266 10.63 -17.66 3.77
C GLU A 266 12.04 -17.03 3.66
N ALA A 267 12.12 -15.71 3.49
CA ALA A 267 13.38 -14.98 3.48
C ALA A 267 14.12 -15.10 4.82
N LEU A 268 13.39 -15.12 5.93
CA LEU A 268 13.98 -15.36 7.24
C LEU A 268 14.61 -16.75 7.33
N TYR A 269 13.97 -17.78 6.78
CA TYR A 269 14.55 -19.13 6.74
C TYR A 269 15.84 -19.18 5.92
N GLU A 270 15.91 -18.44 4.81
CA GLU A 270 17.15 -18.31 4.05
C GLU A 270 18.26 -17.66 4.88
N PHE A 271 17.97 -16.58 5.61
CA PHE A 271 18.95 -15.98 6.52
C PHE A 271 19.38 -16.90 7.66
N VAL A 272 18.46 -17.66 8.26
CA VAL A 272 18.80 -18.65 9.30
C VAL A 272 19.81 -19.66 8.74
N ARG A 273 19.56 -20.21 7.54
CA ARG A 273 20.49 -21.14 6.88
C ARG A 273 21.83 -20.48 6.54
N GLY A 274 21.80 -19.25 6.04
CA GLY A 274 23.01 -18.49 5.71
C GLY A 274 23.90 -18.24 6.93
N PHE A 275 23.29 -17.84 8.05
CA PHE A 275 24.01 -17.61 9.31
C PHE A 275 24.45 -18.90 9.99
N GLN A 276 23.70 -20.00 9.85
CA GLN A 276 24.15 -21.32 10.27
C GLN A 276 25.43 -21.71 9.51
N SER A 277 25.44 -21.60 8.18
CA SER A 277 26.64 -21.87 7.37
C SER A 277 27.82 -20.97 7.74
N ALA A 278 27.59 -19.67 7.96
CA ALA A 278 28.63 -18.74 8.40
C ALA A 278 29.17 -19.09 9.80
N ASN A 279 28.30 -19.57 10.70
CA ASN A 279 28.69 -20.04 12.02
C ASN A 279 29.53 -21.33 11.93
N ASP A 280 29.15 -22.28 11.07
CA ASP A 280 29.89 -23.52 10.85
C ASP A 280 31.31 -23.25 10.30
N GLN A 281 31.43 -22.30 9.36
CA GLN A 281 32.72 -21.83 8.82
C GLN A 281 33.63 -21.18 9.88
N THR A 282 33.05 -20.68 10.98
CA THR A 282 33.79 -20.12 12.12
C THR A 282 33.88 -21.09 13.29
N HIS A 283 33.63 -22.38 13.06
CA HIS A 283 33.63 -23.43 14.09
C HIS A 283 32.75 -23.08 15.29
N GLY A 284 31.61 -22.46 15.02
CA GLY A 284 30.63 -22.05 16.01
C GLY A 284 30.94 -20.75 16.75
N GLU A 285 32.06 -20.06 16.45
CA GLU A 285 32.47 -18.86 17.18
C GLU A 285 31.49 -17.71 17.01
N LEU A 286 30.95 -17.53 15.81
CA LEU A 286 30.05 -16.42 15.48
C LEU A 286 28.85 -16.31 16.42
N LEU A 287 28.20 -17.44 16.73
CA LEU A 287 26.96 -17.50 17.49
C LEU A 287 27.12 -18.14 18.88
N ARG A 288 28.35 -18.52 19.28
CA ARG A 288 28.62 -19.27 20.52
C ARG A 288 27.95 -18.69 21.76
N ALA A 289 28.13 -17.38 21.98
CA ALA A 289 27.59 -16.71 23.16
C ALA A 289 26.06 -16.78 23.23
N HIS A 290 25.38 -16.58 22.08
CA HIS A 290 23.92 -16.62 22.00
C HIS A 290 23.37 -18.04 22.16
N LEU A 291 24.03 -19.04 21.57
CA LEU A 291 23.57 -20.43 21.63
C LEU A 291 23.82 -21.09 23.00
N ALA A 292 24.85 -20.65 23.73
CA ALA A 292 25.15 -21.11 25.08
C ALA A 292 24.31 -20.43 26.17
N GLY A 293 23.66 -19.32 25.82
CA GLY A 293 22.81 -18.53 26.71
C GLY A 293 21.44 -19.14 26.96
N ASP A 294 20.57 -18.33 27.56
CA ASP A 294 19.19 -18.71 27.81
C ASP A 294 18.32 -18.64 26.53
N ASP A 295 17.01 -18.86 26.67
CA ASP A 295 16.12 -18.80 25.52
C ASP A 295 15.98 -17.39 24.94
N ASP A 296 16.16 -16.32 25.73
CA ASP A 296 16.14 -14.96 25.22
C ASP A 296 17.40 -14.64 24.40
N ASP A 297 18.56 -15.14 24.82
CA ASP A 297 19.81 -15.05 24.05
C ASP A 297 19.67 -15.71 22.67
N LYS A 298 19.01 -16.87 22.60
CA LYS A 298 18.70 -17.54 21.31
C LYS A 298 17.71 -16.72 20.49
N GLN A 299 16.67 -16.15 21.12
CA GLN A 299 15.75 -15.23 20.41
C GLN A 299 16.43 -13.94 19.94
N HIS A 300 17.58 -13.55 20.53
CA HIS A 300 18.34 -12.40 20.08
C HIS A 300 18.86 -12.59 18.64
N ILE A 301 19.22 -13.81 18.24
CA ILE A 301 19.56 -14.14 16.84
C ILE A 301 18.33 -13.90 15.94
N TYR A 302 17.17 -14.44 16.32
CA TYR A 302 15.91 -14.25 15.59
C TYR A 302 15.58 -12.77 15.40
N ARG A 303 15.67 -11.97 16.45
CA ARG A 303 15.44 -10.51 16.42
C ARG A 303 16.41 -9.80 15.48
N GLY A 304 17.68 -10.20 15.45
CA GLY A 304 18.70 -9.63 14.57
C GLY A 304 18.46 -9.95 13.09
N LEU A 305 18.10 -11.20 12.77
CA LEU A 305 17.78 -11.60 11.40
C LEU A 305 16.48 -10.96 10.91
N LEU A 306 15.43 -10.95 11.73
CA LEU A 306 14.19 -10.25 11.44
C LEU A 306 14.50 -8.77 11.18
N ARG A 307 15.22 -8.09 12.07
CA ARG A 307 15.58 -6.68 11.88
C ARG A 307 16.34 -6.43 10.58
N THR A 308 17.18 -7.36 10.13
CA THR A 308 17.86 -7.25 8.84
C THR A 308 16.88 -7.24 7.68
N LEU A 309 15.89 -8.14 7.64
CA LEU A 309 14.84 -8.13 6.63
C LEU A 309 14.08 -6.81 6.62
N MET A 310 13.88 -6.23 7.79
CA MET A 310 13.06 -5.04 7.89
C MET A 310 13.82 -3.76 7.56
N ARG A 311 15.14 -3.73 7.79
CA ARG A 311 16.04 -2.76 7.15
C ARG A 311 15.92 -2.84 5.64
N SER A 312 15.91 -4.05 5.07
CA SER A 312 15.76 -4.25 3.63
C SER A 312 14.41 -3.77 3.11
N VAL A 313 13.30 -4.16 3.73
CA VAL A 313 11.95 -3.72 3.35
C VAL A 313 11.81 -2.20 3.43
N PHE A 314 12.29 -1.57 4.50
CA PHE A 314 12.26 -0.12 4.64
C PHE A 314 13.08 0.59 3.55
N LEU A 315 14.24 0.04 3.19
CA LEU A 315 15.07 0.61 2.13
C LEU A 315 14.48 0.40 0.74
N LEU A 316 13.86 -0.76 0.46
CA LEU A 316 13.12 -0.97 -0.78
C LEU A 316 11.98 0.05 -0.93
N PHE A 317 11.25 0.30 0.15
CA PHE A 317 10.23 1.36 0.20
C PHE A 317 10.81 2.75 -0.05
N ALA A 318 11.97 3.06 0.54
CA ALA A 318 12.61 4.36 0.37
C ALA A 318 13.21 4.55 -1.05
N GLU A 319 13.75 3.49 -1.66
CA GLU A 319 14.20 3.49 -3.06
C GLU A 319 13.04 3.73 -4.02
N ASP A 320 11.91 3.03 -3.83
CA ASP A 320 10.72 3.13 -4.69
C ASP A 320 9.99 4.49 -4.63
N ARG A 321 10.24 5.28 -3.58
CA ARG A 321 9.69 6.63 -3.39
C ARG A 321 10.71 7.74 -3.65
N ASP A 322 11.84 7.42 -4.27
CA ASP A 322 12.91 8.37 -4.59
C ASP A 322 13.41 9.15 -3.34
N LEU A 323 13.34 8.53 -2.15
CA LEU A 323 13.80 9.12 -0.88
C LEU A 323 15.30 8.94 -0.64
N LEU A 324 15.98 8.26 -1.56
CA LEU A 324 17.41 7.97 -1.52
C LEU A 324 18.11 8.59 -2.74
N PRO A 325 19.45 8.78 -2.70
CA PRO A 325 20.15 9.47 -3.76
C PRO A 325 20.01 8.78 -5.12
N ALA A 326 19.59 9.51 -6.14
CA ALA A 326 19.32 8.99 -7.48
C ALA A 326 20.58 8.74 -8.35
N GLY A 327 21.79 8.86 -7.80
CA GLY A 327 23.04 8.79 -8.55
C GLY A 327 23.52 7.37 -8.86
N ASP A 328 24.23 7.20 -9.98
CA ASP A 328 24.88 5.94 -10.40
C ASP A 328 25.73 5.29 -9.31
N LEU A 329 26.41 6.12 -8.49
CA LEU A 329 27.23 5.65 -7.38
C LEU A 329 26.38 4.89 -6.35
N TYR A 330 25.22 5.45 -5.99
CA TYR A 330 24.28 4.81 -5.07
C TYR A 330 23.70 3.55 -5.69
N TYR A 331 23.16 3.64 -6.91
CA TYR A 331 22.54 2.50 -7.60
C TYR A 331 23.49 1.30 -7.72
N ARG A 332 24.76 1.54 -8.08
CA ARG A 332 25.74 0.46 -8.26
C ARG A 332 26.25 -0.11 -6.94
N ASN A 333 26.44 0.68 -5.90
CA ASN A 333 27.19 0.19 -4.72
C ASN A 333 26.35 0.03 -3.46
N TYR A 334 25.15 0.63 -3.42
CA TYR A 334 24.34 0.71 -2.21
C TYR A 334 22.88 0.33 -2.44
N SER A 335 22.32 0.49 -3.65
CA SER A 335 20.93 0.12 -3.91
C SER A 335 20.68 -1.39 -3.76
N LEU A 336 19.57 -1.73 -3.11
CA LEU A 336 19.05 -3.08 -3.02
C LEU A 336 18.51 -3.58 -4.36
N HIS A 337 17.82 -2.74 -5.13
CA HIS A 337 17.41 -3.07 -6.49
C HIS A 337 18.62 -3.35 -7.39
N GLY A 338 19.65 -2.48 -7.33
CA GLY A 338 20.88 -2.66 -8.08
C GLY A 338 21.64 -3.92 -7.67
N LEU A 339 21.67 -4.25 -6.38
CA LEU A 339 22.24 -5.49 -5.87
C LEU A 339 21.46 -6.72 -6.39
N PHE A 340 20.14 -6.70 -6.31
CA PHE A 340 19.30 -7.80 -6.77
C PHE A 340 19.49 -8.09 -8.25
N GLU A 341 19.52 -7.08 -9.12
CA GLU A 341 19.71 -7.30 -10.56
C GLU A 341 21.07 -7.90 -10.87
N ARG A 342 22.14 -7.46 -10.19
CA ARG A 342 23.47 -8.10 -10.34
C ARG A 342 23.47 -9.55 -9.90
N LEU A 343 22.91 -9.83 -8.72
CA LEU A 343 22.85 -11.20 -8.19
C LEU A 343 22.00 -12.12 -9.07
N ARG A 344 20.92 -11.59 -9.66
CA ARG A 344 20.09 -12.30 -10.62
C ARG A 344 20.83 -12.61 -11.91
N GLU A 345 21.62 -11.67 -12.43
CA GLU A 345 22.48 -11.87 -13.59
C GLU A 345 23.55 -12.93 -13.30
N ASP A 346 24.15 -12.87 -12.10
CA ASP A 346 25.12 -13.85 -11.63
C ASP A 346 24.52 -15.24 -11.45
N ASP A 347 23.31 -15.38 -10.87
CA ASP A 347 22.61 -16.68 -10.79
C ASP A 347 22.38 -17.26 -12.19
N GLY A 348 21.97 -16.43 -13.14
CA GLY A 348 21.76 -16.85 -14.53
C GLY A 348 23.03 -17.39 -15.21
N ARG A 349 24.22 -16.93 -14.81
CA ARG A 349 25.52 -17.36 -15.37
C ARG A 349 26.22 -18.43 -14.54
N HIS A 350 25.99 -18.45 -13.23
CA HIS A 350 26.86 -19.09 -12.26
C HIS A 350 26.11 -19.78 -11.10
N ARG A 351 24.86 -20.19 -11.33
CA ARG A 351 23.96 -20.84 -10.38
C ARG A 351 24.65 -21.78 -9.39
N ASP A 352 25.43 -22.75 -9.89
CA ASP A 352 26.03 -23.80 -9.05
C ASP A 352 27.11 -23.29 -8.08
N THR A 353 27.61 -22.06 -8.29
CA THR A 353 28.68 -21.45 -7.48
C THR A 353 28.21 -20.31 -6.60
N MET A 354 26.93 -19.92 -6.68
CA MET A 354 26.39 -18.77 -5.94
C MET A 354 26.58 -18.90 -4.42
N ASP A 355 26.46 -20.11 -3.89
CA ASP A 355 26.62 -20.37 -2.44
C ASP A 355 28.09 -20.41 -1.97
N SER A 356 29.06 -20.33 -2.90
CA SER A 356 30.49 -20.22 -2.62
C SER A 356 31.06 -18.82 -2.90
N ARG A 357 30.21 -17.86 -3.27
CA ARG A 357 30.57 -16.46 -3.52
C ARG A 357 30.16 -15.60 -2.34
N TYR A 358 30.94 -14.56 -2.07
CA TYR A 358 30.75 -13.68 -0.93
C TYR A 358 31.06 -12.23 -1.30
N GLY A 359 30.08 -11.35 -1.10
CA GLY A 359 30.25 -9.91 -1.23
C GLY A 359 28.96 -9.13 -0.93
N ALA A 360 27.81 -9.72 -1.26
CA ALA A 360 26.50 -9.11 -1.08
C ALA A 360 26.20 -8.79 0.39
N TRP A 361 26.55 -9.67 1.32
CA TRP A 361 26.33 -9.40 2.76
C TRP A 361 27.13 -8.19 3.26
N ALA A 362 28.40 -8.08 2.87
CA ALA A 362 29.23 -6.93 3.22
C ALA A 362 28.67 -5.62 2.62
N GLN A 363 28.12 -5.68 1.40
CA GLN A 363 27.45 -4.55 0.77
C GLN A 363 26.19 -4.12 1.55
N LEU A 364 25.38 -5.07 2.01
CA LEU A 364 24.21 -4.78 2.86
C LEU A 364 24.62 -4.08 4.16
N LEU A 365 25.66 -4.56 4.84
CA LEU A 365 26.18 -3.93 6.05
C LEU A 365 26.68 -2.50 5.76
N ALA A 366 27.39 -2.30 4.66
CA ALA A 366 27.85 -0.97 4.24
C ALA A 366 26.67 -0.01 3.99
N LEU A 367 25.61 -0.48 3.33
CA LEU A 367 24.37 0.27 3.13
C LEU A 367 23.70 0.63 4.46
N PHE A 368 23.54 -0.33 5.38
CA PHE A 368 22.89 -0.06 6.67
C PHE A 368 23.68 0.96 7.50
N ARG A 369 25.01 0.86 7.52
CA ARG A 369 25.90 1.83 8.18
C ARG A 369 25.81 3.21 7.53
N LEU A 370 25.79 3.29 6.19
CA LEU A 370 25.62 4.53 5.43
C LEU A 370 24.31 5.24 5.83
N ILE A 371 23.21 4.49 5.95
CA ILE A 371 21.90 5.04 6.31
C ILE A 371 21.89 5.51 7.78
N HIS A 372 22.57 4.79 8.67
CA HIS A 372 22.67 5.16 10.08
C HIS A 372 23.53 6.41 10.31
N GLN A 373 24.73 6.44 9.73
CA GLN A 373 25.75 7.48 9.93
C GLN A 373 25.60 8.67 8.98
N GLY A 374 24.85 8.51 7.89
CA GLY A 374 24.79 9.49 6.81
C GLY A 374 26.07 9.53 5.97
N SER A 375 26.08 10.42 4.99
CA SER A 375 27.26 10.73 4.18
C SER A 375 27.23 12.19 3.76
N ALA A 376 28.36 12.87 3.94
CA ALA A 376 28.57 14.24 3.47
C ALA A 376 29.19 14.30 2.06
N HIS A 377 29.40 13.16 1.40
CA HIS A 377 30.02 13.12 0.08
C HIS A 377 29.09 13.75 -0.97
N PRO A 378 29.58 14.66 -1.86
CA PRO A 378 28.72 15.39 -2.80
C PRO A 378 27.86 14.51 -3.72
N LEU A 379 28.40 13.36 -4.16
CA LEU A 379 27.70 12.40 -5.01
C LEU A 379 26.81 11.40 -4.25
N LEU A 380 26.80 11.47 -2.91
CA LEU A 380 26.08 10.56 -2.02
C LEU A 380 25.69 11.31 -0.74
N SER A 381 25.05 12.46 -0.89
CA SER A 381 24.66 13.27 0.27
C SER A 381 23.44 12.64 0.93
N LEU A 382 23.59 12.25 2.20
CA LEU A 382 22.55 11.59 2.99
C LEU A 382 22.63 12.07 4.44
N PRO A 383 21.54 12.62 5.02
CA PRO A 383 21.54 12.96 6.43
C PRO A 383 21.62 11.70 7.29
N ALA A 384 22.34 11.79 8.41
CA ALA A 384 22.39 10.73 9.40
C ALA A 384 21.01 10.56 10.05
N ARG A 385 20.49 9.33 10.09
CA ARG A 385 19.18 9.05 10.71
C ARG A 385 19.27 8.61 12.16
N HIS A 386 20.41 8.08 12.61
CA HIS A 386 20.69 7.63 14.00
C HIS A 386 19.60 6.78 14.68
N GLY A 387 18.68 6.20 13.92
CA GLY A 387 17.56 5.43 14.46
C GLY A 387 17.99 4.02 14.84
N TYR A 388 17.41 3.49 15.93
CA TYR A 388 17.68 2.14 16.43
C TYR A 388 17.53 1.05 15.35
N LEU A 389 16.64 1.25 14.36
CA LEU A 389 16.47 0.31 13.24
C LEU A 389 17.77 0.03 12.49
N PHE A 390 18.59 1.03 12.21
CA PHE A 390 19.82 0.90 11.42
C PHE A 390 21.10 0.89 12.28
N ASP A 391 20.98 0.92 13.60
CA ASP A 391 22.12 0.87 14.51
C ASP A 391 22.98 -0.40 14.27
N PRO A 392 24.25 -0.25 13.84
CA PRO A 392 25.14 -1.39 13.61
C PRO A 392 25.52 -2.12 14.91
N ASP A 393 25.38 -1.48 16.06
CA ASP A 393 25.83 -2.00 17.35
C ASP A 393 24.73 -2.81 18.06
N ALA A 394 23.48 -2.70 17.58
CA ALA A 394 22.33 -3.37 18.15
C ALA A 394 22.41 -4.90 18.12
N PHE A 395 23.11 -5.49 17.14
CA PHE A 395 23.27 -6.94 16.97
C PHE A 395 24.69 -7.27 16.48
N PRO A 396 25.69 -7.34 17.38
CA PRO A 396 27.11 -7.44 17.01
C PRO A 396 27.48 -8.66 16.14
N PHE A 397 26.73 -9.75 16.24
CA PHE A 397 26.96 -10.95 15.43
C PHE A 397 26.68 -10.73 13.93
N LEU A 398 25.76 -9.82 13.57
CA LEU A 398 25.49 -9.49 12.16
C LEU A 398 26.71 -8.84 11.48
N GLU A 399 27.46 -8.07 12.27
CA GLU A 399 28.70 -7.40 11.88
C GLU A 399 29.94 -8.29 12.05
N GLY A 400 29.76 -9.49 12.62
CA GLY A 400 30.83 -10.45 12.94
C GLY A 400 31.79 -9.95 14.02
N ARG A 401 31.33 -9.02 14.87
CA ARG A 401 32.11 -8.47 15.99
C ARG A 401 32.16 -9.40 17.21
N THR A 402 31.41 -10.49 17.18
CA THR A 402 31.52 -11.60 18.14
C THR A 402 32.71 -12.51 17.86
N LEU A 403 33.33 -12.39 16.69
CA LEU A 403 34.54 -13.12 16.33
C LEU A 403 35.78 -12.45 16.94
N SER A 404 36.77 -13.27 17.28
CA SER A 404 38.10 -12.83 17.74
C SER A 404 38.80 -11.89 16.76
N SER A 405 38.62 -12.12 15.46
CA SER A 405 38.98 -11.19 14.40
C SER A 405 37.71 -10.66 13.75
N ALA A 406 37.35 -9.42 14.09
CA ALA A 406 36.13 -8.80 13.60
C ALA A 406 36.14 -8.70 12.06
N LYS A 407 35.25 -9.46 11.43
CA LYS A 407 35.05 -9.48 9.97
C LYS A 407 33.59 -9.79 9.67
N PRO A 408 33.00 -9.25 8.59
CA PRO A 408 31.65 -9.61 8.18
C PRO A 408 31.47 -11.13 8.09
N PRO A 409 30.36 -11.69 8.63
CA PRO A 409 30.02 -13.09 8.47
C PRO A 409 29.97 -13.50 6.99
N LEU A 410 30.45 -14.70 6.67
CA LEU A 410 30.46 -15.24 5.31
C LEU A 410 29.08 -15.82 4.94
N VAL A 411 28.08 -14.94 4.88
CA VAL A 411 26.78 -15.23 4.30
C VAL A 411 26.91 -15.17 2.77
N SER A 412 26.54 -16.26 2.09
CA SER A 412 26.76 -16.40 0.65
C SER A 412 25.92 -15.42 -0.18
N ASP A 413 26.41 -15.11 -1.37
CA ASP A 413 25.67 -14.31 -2.36
C ASP A 413 24.38 -15.03 -2.79
N GLY A 414 24.41 -16.37 -2.88
CA GLY A 414 23.22 -17.19 -3.10
C GLY A 414 22.14 -17.02 -2.01
N CYS A 415 22.54 -16.95 -0.74
CA CYS A 415 21.63 -16.67 0.37
C CYS A 415 21.01 -15.27 0.23
N VAL A 416 21.83 -14.23 0.00
CA VAL A 416 21.33 -12.86 -0.14
C VAL A 416 20.42 -12.73 -1.38
N TYR A 417 20.76 -13.40 -2.48
CA TYR A 417 19.94 -13.43 -3.68
C TYR A 417 18.56 -14.02 -3.41
N ARG A 418 18.49 -15.21 -2.78
CA ARG A 418 17.21 -15.85 -2.45
C ARG A 418 16.36 -15.00 -1.50
N VAL A 419 16.99 -14.32 -0.54
CA VAL A 419 16.30 -13.36 0.33
C VAL A 419 15.71 -12.20 -0.49
N LEU A 420 16.53 -11.53 -1.31
CA LEU A 420 16.07 -10.39 -2.12
C LEU A 420 15.03 -10.84 -3.14
N GLU A 421 15.13 -12.03 -3.72
CA GLU A 421 14.13 -12.61 -4.60
C GLU A 421 12.78 -12.73 -3.89
N LYS A 422 12.75 -13.22 -2.65
CA LYS A 422 11.49 -13.33 -1.86
C LYS A 422 10.90 -11.96 -1.52
N LEU A 423 11.74 -10.95 -1.31
CA LEU A 423 11.28 -9.59 -1.03
C LEU A 423 10.82 -8.86 -2.30
N LEU A 424 11.46 -9.09 -3.44
CA LEU A 424 11.23 -8.32 -4.66
C LEU A 424 10.29 -9.00 -5.66
N LEU A 425 10.13 -10.32 -5.60
CA LEU A 425 9.29 -11.08 -6.53
C LEU A 425 8.18 -11.84 -5.82
N LEU A 426 6.93 -11.59 -6.20
CA LEU A 426 5.76 -12.37 -5.80
C LEU A 426 5.25 -13.19 -6.98
N LYS A 427 5.32 -14.53 -6.87
CA LYS A 427 4.91 -15.47 -7.95
C LYS A 427 5.57 -15.16 -9.32
N GLY A 428 6.79 -14.64 -9.30
CA GLY A 428 7.54 -14.25 -10.50
C GLY A 428 7.27 -12.82 -10.98
N GLU A 429 6.36 -12.08 -10.35
CA GLU A 429 6.06 -10.68 -10.64
C GLU A 429 6.81 -9.76 -9.68
N ARG A 430 7.32 -8.61 -10.16
CA ARG A 430 7.99 -7.64 -9.28
C ARG A 430 6.98 -6.96 -8.36
N LEU A 431 7.28 -6.97 -7.06
CA LEU A 431 6.56 -6.19 -6.07
C LEU A 431 6.97 -4.72 -6.19
N SER A 432 5.98 -3.81 -6.12
CA SER A 432 6.24 -2.39 -5.97
C SER A 432 5.93 -1.96 -4.54
N TYR A 433 6.96 -1.52 -3.83
CA TYR A 433 6.86 -0.98 -2.48
C TYR A 433 6.31 0.45 -2.48
N ARG A 434 6.29 1.13 -3.63
CA ARG A 434 5.62 2.43 -3.81
C ARG A 434 4.13 2.38 -3.47
N THR A 435 3.46 1.27 -3.79
CA THR A 435 2.01 1.10 -3.57
C THR A 435 1.67 0.49 -2.22
N LEU A 436 2.67 0.08 -1.43
CA LEU A 436 2.45 -0.44 -0.09
C LEU A 436 2.33 0.71 0.92
N ASP A 437 1.35 0.60 1.79
CA ASP A 437 1.11 1.50 2.92
C ASP A 437 1.94 1.06 4.14
N VAL A 438 2.25 2.02 5.02
CA VAL A 438 3.03 1.80 6.24
C VAL A 438 2.36 0.78 7.16
N GLU A 439 1.02 0.82 7.24
CA GLU A 439 0.22 -0.15 8.01
C GLU A 439 0.45 -1.59 7.54
N GLN A 440 0.64 -1.80 6.24
CA GLN A 440 0.85 -3.13 5.66
C GLN A 440 2.24 -3.69 5.98
N ILE A 441 3.25 -2.82 6.07
CA ILE A 441 4.58 -3.21 6.52
C ILE A 441 4.52 -3.55 8.02
N GLY A 442 3.73 -2.79 8.78
CA GLY A 442 3.44 -3.06 10.19
C GLY A 442 2.77 -4.42 10.43
N SER A 443 1.75 -4.77 9.65
CA SER A 443 1.03 -6.04 9.81
C SER A 443 1.87 -7.27 9.48
N VAL A 444 2.75 -7.15 8.48
CA VAL A 444 3.77 -8.18 8.17
C VAL A 444 4.67 -8.39 9.39
N TYR A 445 5.14 -7.31 9.99
CA TYR A 445 5.96 -7.33 11.20
C TYR A 445 5.26 -7.98 12.40
N GLU A 446 4.01 -7.59 12.65
CA GLU A 446 3.21 -8.11 13.75
C GLU A 446 3.04 -9.62 13.63
N THR A 447 2.78 -10.11 12.42
CA THR A 447 2.71 -11.54 12.11
C THR A 447 4.02 -12.24 12.47
N MET A 448 5.15 -11.62 12.17
CA MET A 448 6.48 -12.19 12.44
C MET A 448 6.82 -12.22 13.94
N MET A 449 6.28 -11.33 14.78
CA MET A 449 6.57 -11.34 16.22
C MET A 449 6.00 -12.57 16.94
N GLY A 450 5.05 -13.29 16.34
CA GLY A 450 4.47 -14.51 16.92
C GLY A 450 5.38 -15.75 16.86
N PHE A 451 6.47 -15.71 16.10
CA PHE A 451 7.38 -16.86 15.94
C PHE A 451 8.55 -16.84 16.93
N ARG A 452 9.08 -18.02 17.21
CA ARG A 452 10.28 -18.23 18.01
C ARG A 452 11.22 -19.17 17.29
N MET A 453 12.52 -18.90 17.42
CA MET A 453 13.55 -19.78 16.92
C MET A 453 13.93 -20.82 17.99
N THR A 454 14.12 -22.06 17.57
CA THR A 454 14.58 -23.15 18.44
C THR A 454 15.80 -23.81 17.83
N VAL A 455 16.68 -24.35 18.68
CA VAL A 455 17.85 -25.12 18.24
C VAL A 455 17.40 -26.56 18.09
N ALA A 456 17.68 -27.17 16.94
CA ALA A 456 17.41 -28.59 16.73
C ALA A 456 18.37 -29.44 17.58
N GLU A 457 17.83 -30.48 18.23
CA GLU A 457 18.61 -31.40 19.07
C GLU A 457 19.42 -32.42 18.23
N GLY A 458 19.02 -32.63 16.99
CA GLY A 458 19.65 -33.58 16.07
C GLY A 458 19.30 -33.31 14.60
N ALA A 459 19.69 -34.25 13.74
CA ALA A 459 19.38 -34.18 12.31
C ALA A 459 17.86 -34.11 12.12
N SER A 460 17.38 -32.98 11.59
CA SER A 460 15.95 -32.68 11.56
C SER A 460 15.46 -32.40 10.15
N ILE A 461 14.21 -32.80 9.85
CA ILE A 461 13.50 -32.43 8.63
C ILE A 461 12.33 -31.52 8.95
N ALA A 462 12.15 -30.47 8.14
CA ALA A 462 11.04 -29.55 8.28
C ALA A 462 9.80 -30.11 7.56
N ILE A 463 8.70 -30.30 8.28
CA ILE A 463 7.39 -30.64 7.69
C ILE A 463 6.55 -29.38 7.54
N LYS A 464 5.88 -29.26 6.40
CA LYS A 464 4.93 -28.18 6.12
C LYS A 464 3.89 -28.07 7.23
N ALA A 465 3.66 -26.85 7.70
CA ALA A 465 2.69 -26.59 8.75
C ALA A 465 1.27 -27.05 8.33
N LYS A 466 0.51 -27.59 9.30
CA LYS A 466 -0.89 -27.99 9.09
C LYS A 466 -1.81 -26.80 8.79
N LYS A 467 -1.46 -25.61 9.28
CA LYS A 467 -2.16 -24.35 8.99
C LYS A 467 -1.43 -23.56 7.90
N LYS A 468 -2.19 -22.94 6.98
CA LYS A 468 -1.65 -22.02 5.98
C LYS A 468 -0.97 -20.84 6.68
N GLY A 469 0.28 -20.54 6.33
CA GLY A 469 1.09 -19.50 6.98
C GLY A 469 1.69 -19.86 8.35
N GLY A 470 1.55 -21.11 8.81
CA GLY A 470 2.23 -21.56 10.03
C GLY A 470 3.71 -21.88 9.80
N ALA A 471 4.52 -21.79 10.86
CA ALA A 471 5.91 -22.22 10.81
C ALA A 471 5.99 -23.75 10.63
N PRO A 472 6.93 -24.25 9.81
CA PRO A 472 7.15 -25.67 9.65
C PRO A 472 7.63 -26.27 10.97
N ILE A 473 7.25 -27.53 11.21
CA ILE A 473 7.63 -28.26 12.41
C ILE A 473 8.92 -29.03 12.08
N GLY A 474 9.98 -28.79 12.85
CA GLY A 474 11.18 -29.60 12.80
C GLY A 474 10.95 -30.95 13.47
N LEU A 475 11.11 -32.03 12.72
CA LEU A 475 11.12 -33.39 13.26
C LEU A 475 12.57 -33.86 13.39
N ASP A 476 12.98 -34.17 14.61
CA ASP A 476 14.22 -34.91 14.88
C ASP A 476 14.09 -36.33 14.33
N LEU A 477 14.96 -36.68 13.39
CA LEU A 477 14.93 -37.96 12.69
C LEU A 477 15.28 -39.13 13.62
N GLU A 478 16.20 -38.93 14.58
CA GLU A 478 16.57 -39.98 15.53
C GLU A 478 15.44 -40.25 16.51
N ALA A 479 14.78 -39.19 17.01
CA ALA A 479 13.61 -39.31 17.87
C ALA A 479 12.46 -40.04 17.17
N VAL A 480 12.22 -39.75 15.89
CA VAL A 480 11.17 -40.41 15.08
C VAL A 480 11.54 -41.87 14.78
N LEU A 481 12.82 -42.18 14.55
CA LEU A 481 13.26 -43.56 14.33
C LEU A 481 13.16 -44.42 15.61
N ALA A 482 13.31 -43.81 16.79
CA ALA A 482 13.21 -44.49 18.08
C ALA A 482 11.79 -44.95 18.45
N VAL A 483 10.74 -44.35 17.88
CA VAL A 483 9.34 -44.76 18.11
C VAL A 483 8.87 -45.84 17.12
N THR A 484 7.90 -46.66 17.55
CA THR A 484 7.32 -47.75 16.73
C THR A 484 6.59 -47.23 15.50
N GLY A 485 6.48 -48.05 14.45
CA GLY A 485 5.87 -47.67 13.17
C GLY A 485 4.49 -47.01 13.30
N ASP A 486 3.62 -47.56 14.15
CA ASP A 486 2.27 -47.02 14.39
C ASP A 486 2.28 -45.66 15.12
N ALA A 487 3.31 -45.41 15.94
CA ALA A 487 3.48 -44.14 16.65
C ALA A 487 4.08 -43.03 15.76
N ARG A 488 4.82 -43.39 14.70
CA ARG A 488 5.40 -42.44 13.73
C ARG A 488 4.31 -41.65 12.97
N ALA A 489 3.14 -42.26 12.74
CA ALA A 489 2.01 -41.60 12.08
C ALA A 489 1.47 -40.37 12.84
N LYS A 490 1.79 -40.21 14.13
CA LYS A 490 1.40 -39.03 14.93
C LYS A 490 2.30 -37.81 14.69
N TYR A 491 3.47 -38.00 14.09
CA TYR A 491 4.44 -36.94 13.78
C TYR A 491 4.24 -36.34 12.38
N ILE A 492 3.50 -37.03 11.51
CA ILE A 492 3.10 -36.61 10.15
C ILE A 492 1.68 -36.03 10.21
#